data_AF-A0A358EFN4-F1
#
_entry.id   AF-A0A358EFN4-F1
#
_cell.length_a   1.000
_cell.length_b   1.000
_cell.length_c   1.000
_cell.angle_alpha   90.00
_cell.angle_beta   90.00
_cell.angle_gamma   90.00
#
_symmetry.space_group_name_H-M   'P 1'
#
loop_
_entity.id
_entity.type
_entity.pdbx_description
1 polymer ?
#
loop_
_entity_poly.entity_id
_entity_poly.type
_entity_poly.pdbx_seq_one_letter_code
_entity_poly.pdbx_strand_id
1 'polypeptide(L)'
;LVDVGTNAEIVLGDNDGLYAASSPTGPAFEGAQITHGQRAIAGAIERVRINRESLEPEIKVIGCEYWSSHPGFSDALEDIQVTGICGSGIIEAIAELFLSGLMTAEGVLLDRRSATDRVVADGRTFSYVLYRGESDGEASPVVVTQQDVRAVQLAKAALRAGIDLLVERAGGVKPQEIRLAGAFGAQIDPKYAMVLGLIPDCPLDKVTPVGNAAGSGAVRLLLSQAEREILESVVPQVVKVETAVEERFQELFVEAMSFPHAAANTPNLEMAVKLPSLPLASTTAKPRRRRRPARKE
;
A
#
# COMPACT_ATOMS: atom_id res chain seq x y z
N LEU A 1 16.84 3.04 1.10
CA LEU A 1 16.56 1.66 0.64
C LEU A 1 15.49 1.08 1.56
N VAL A 2 14.49 0.44 0.99
CA VAL A 2 13.40 -0.21 1.72
C VAL A 2 13.24 -1.60 1.14
N ASP A 3 13.56 -2.64 1.91
CA ASP A 3 13.21 -4.01 1.57
C ASP A 3 11.84 -4.32 2.15
N VAL A 4 10.87 -4.67 1.29
CA VAL A 4 9.49 -4.90 1.72
C VAL A 4 9.20 -6.40 1.72
N GLY A 5 8.97 -6.93 2.92
CA GLY A 5 8.41 -8.25 3.16
C GLY A 5 7.51 -8.26 4.40
N THR A 6 7.40 -9.41 5.04
CA THR A 6 6.66 -9.61 6.30
C THR A 6 7.20 -8.71 7.42
N ASN A 7 8.51 -8.50 7.45
CA ASN A 7 9.12 -7.34 8.05
C ASN A 7 9.61 -6.43 6.92
N ALA A 8 9.77 -5.15 7.22
CA ALA A 8 10.45 -4.25 6.32
C ALA A 8 11.77 -3.78 6.92
N GLU A 9 12.86 -4.05 6.22
CA GLU A 9 14.19 -3.55 6.54
C GLU A 9 14.43 -2.24 5.80
N ILE A 10 14.78 -1.21 6.56
CA ILE A 10 14.93 0.15 6.06
C ILE A 10 16.36 0.58 6.31
N VAL A 11 17.01 1.12 5.28
CA VAL A 11 18.32 1.77 5.40
C VAL A 11 18.21 3.17 4.81
N LEU A 12 18.51 4.18 5.62
CA LEU A 12 18.59 5.59 5.24
C LEU A 12 20.04 6.06 5.41
N GLY A 13 20.56 6.78 4.43
CA GLY A 13 21.87 7.40 4.55
C GLY A 13 22.53 7.72 3.22
N ASP A 14 23.77 8.16 3.32
CA ASP A 14 24.65 8.56 2.22
C ASP A 14 26.09 8.12 2.53
N ASN A 15 27.09 8.81 1.98
CA ASN A 15 28.50 8.49 2.21
C ASN A 15 28.98 8.88 3.62
N ASP A 16 28.25 9.74 4.34
CA ASP A 16 28.65 10.27 5.64
C ASP A 16 28.08 9.44 6.80
N GLY A 17 26.98 8.71 6.57
CA GLY A 17 26.42 7.81 7.59
C GLY A 17 25.24 6.98 7.11
N LEU A 18 25.03 5.85 7.80
CA LEU A 18 23.93 4.92 7.54
C LEU A 18 23.14 4.65 8.83
N TYR A 19 21.83 4.73 8.72
CA TYR A 19 20.87 4.38 9.76
C TYR A 19 20.02 3.22 9.26
N ALA A 20 19.77 2.23 10.12
CA ALA A 20 18.97 1.08 9.77
C ALA A 20 17.91 0.77 10.83
N ALA A 21 16.72 0.37 10.37
CA ALA A 21 15.63 -0.09 11.23
C ALA A 21 14.95 -1.31 10.61
N SER A 22 14.34 -2.12 11.47
CA SER A 22 13.39 -3.15 11.09
C SER A 22 12.01 -2.73 11.57
N SER A 23 11.00 -2.80 10.71
CA SER A 23 9.62 -2.46 11.04
C SER A 23 8.69 -3.66 10.85
N PRO A 24 7.79 -3.95 11.81
CA PRO A 24 6.87 -5.09 11.73
C PRO A 24 5.67 -4.75 10.85
N THR A 25 5.83 -4.87 9.53
CA THR A 25 4.77 -4.60 8.54
C THR A 25 3.70 -5.69 8.53
N GLY A 26 4.02 -6.91 8.93
CA GLY A 26 3.14 -8.06 8.77
C GLY A 26 2.97 -8.46 7.30
N PRO A 27 2.27 -9.57 7.01
CA PRO A 27 2.32 -10.20 5.70
C PRO A 27 1.23 -9.68 4.73
N ALA A 28 0.54 -8.58 5.07
CA ALA A 28 -0.57 -8.03 4.30
C ALA A 28 -0.20 -7.72 2.84
N PHE A 29 1.01 -7.22 2.62
CA PHE A 29 1.56 -6.92 1.30
C PHE A 29 1.92 -8.18 0.48
N GLU A 30 2.06 -9.33 1.12
CA GLU A 30 2.32 -10.60 0.44
C GLU A 30 1.02 -11.33 0.07
N GLY A 31 -0.13 -10.69 0.26
CA GLY A 31 -1.46 -11.26 0.04
C GLY A 31 -1.93 -12.19 1.18
N ALA A 32 -1.15 -12.36 2.25
CA ALA A 32 -1.62 -13.09 3.42
C ALA A 32 -2.47 -12.17 4.31
N GLN A 33 -3.45 -12.75 5.03
CA GLN A 33 -4.39 -12.01 5.88
C GLN A 33 -5.26 -10.97 5.14
N ILE A 34 -5.35 -11.11 3.82
CA ILE A 34 -6.31 -10.41 2.97
C ILE A 34 -7.35 -11.44 2.52
N THR A 35 -8.63 -11.08 2.56
CA THR A 35 -9.78 -11.98 2.39
C THR A 35 -9.70 -12.82 1.12
N HIS A 36 -9.37 -12.18 -0.01
CA HIS A 36 -9.12 -12.84 -1.29
C HIS A 36 -7.65 -12.74 -1.71
N GLY A 37 -6.76 -12.55 -0.73
CA GLY A 37 -5.34 -12.36 -0.99
C GLY A 37 -4.64 -13.65 -1.37
N GLN A 38 -3.73 -13.56 -2.33
CA GLN A 38 -2.91 -14.69 -2.75
C GLN A 38 -1.54 -14.24 -3.27
N ARG A 39 -0.68 -15.22 -3.55
CA ARG A 39 0.62 -14.96 -4.20
C ARG A 39 0.41 -14.48 -5.64
N ALA A 40 1.42 -13.80 -6.18
CA ALA A 40 1.45 -13.38 -7.58
C ALA A 40 1.66 -14.59 -8.52
N ILE A 41 0.56 -15.27 -8.86
CA ILE A 41 0.49 -16.39 -9.80
C ILE A 41 -0.61 -16.13 -10.83
N ALA A 42 -0.66 -16.92 -11.91
CA ALA A 42 -1.72 -16.81 -12.91
C ALA A 42 -3.11 -16.84 -12.26
N GLY A 43 -4.01 -15.95 -12.69
CA GLY A 43 -5.34 -15.76 -12.09
C GLY A 43 -5.39 -14.75 -10.94
N ALA A 44 -4.26 -14.24 -10.46
CA ALA A 44 -4.25 -13.14 -9.49
C ALA A 44 -4.43 -11.78 -10.15
N ILE A 45 -5.30 -10.95 -9.58
CA ILE A 45 -5.41 -9.53 -9.91
C ILE A 45 -4.14 -8.82 -9.43
N GLU A 46 -3.40 -8.22 -10.36
CA GLU A 46 -2.13 -7.54 -10.08
C GLU A 46 -2.15 -6.04 -10.31
N ARG A 47 -3.12 -5.50 -11.05
CA ARG A 47 -3.33 -4.07 -11.22
C ARG A 47 -4.81 -3.74 -11.17
N VAL A 48 -5.13 -2.57 -10.64
CA VAL A 48 -6.51 -2.07 -10.47
C VAL A 48 -6.58 -0.60 -10.83
N ARG A 49 -7.59 -0.21 -11.62
CA ARG A 49 -7.96 1.20 -11.87
C ARG A 49 -9.44 1.35 -11.56
N ILE A 50 -9.84 2.43 -10.90
CA ILE A 50 -11.27 2.72 -10.66
C ILE A 50 -11.62 4.03 -11.34
N ASN A 51 -12.60 3.99 -12.23
CA ASN A 51 -13.10 5.19 -12.89
C ASN A 51 -13.71 6.13 -11.84
N ARG A 52 -13.30 7.41 -11.84
CA ARG A 52 -13.69 8.39 -10.81
C ARG A 52 -15.16 8.82 -10.89
N GLU A 53 -15.81 8.60 -12.02
CA GLU A 53 -17.20 9.00 -12.27
C GLU A 53 -18.15 7.80 -12.14
N SER A 54 -17.89 6.72 -12.88
CA SER A 54 -18.74 5.53 -12.86
C SER A 54 -18.49 4.63 -11.64
N LEU A 55 -17.34 4.77 -10.99
CA LEU A 55 -16.88 3.92 -9.89
C LEU A 55 -16.76 2.44 -10.29
N GLU A 56 -16.69 2.15 -11.60
CA GLU A 56 -16.42 0.81 -12.12
C GLU A 56 -14.91 0.51 -12.09
N PRO A 57 -14.52 -0.70 -11.67
CA PRO A 57 -13.14 -1.14 -11.67
C PRO A 57 -12.73 -1.73 -13.02
N GLU A 58 -11.49 -1.46 -13.41
CA GLU A 58 -10.75 -2.19 -14.43
C GLU A 58 -9.59 -2.93 -13.77
N ILE A 59 -9.43 -4.22 -14.09
CA ILE A 59 -8.43 -5.08 -13.48
C ILE A 59 -7.47 -5.66 -14.53
N LYS A 60 -6.24 -5.90 -14.09
CA LYS A 60 -5.23 -6.68 -14.82
C LYS A 60 -4.96 -7.96 -14.06
N VAL A 61 -5.00 -9.08 -14.76
CA VAL A 61 -4.80 -10.42 -14.18
C VAL A 61 -3.50 -11.01 -14.70
N ILE A 62 -2.70 -11.60 -13.81
CA ILE A 62 -1.46 -12.28 -14.18
C ILE A 62 -1.80 -13.44 -15.12
N GLY A 63 -1.10 -13.52 -16.24
CA GLY A 63 -1.35 -14.50 -17.30
C GLY A 63 -2.33 -14.02 -18.37
N CYS A 64 -2.94 -12.84 -18.23
CA CYS A 64 -3.81 -12.25 -19.24
C CYS A 64 -3.18 -10.98 -19.86
N GLU A 65 -3.08 -10.94 -21.19
CA GLU A 65 -2.52 -9.80 -21.92
C GLU A 65 -3.44 -8.57 -21.97
N TYR A 66 -4.70 -8.73 -21.61
CA TYR A 66 -5.70 -7.66 -21.65
C TYR A 66 -6.07 -7.12 -20.26
N TRP A 67 -6.54 -5.87 -20.23
CA TRP A 67 -7.31 -5.34 -19.09
C TRP A 67 -8.76 -5.79 -19.21
N SER A 68 -9.48 -5.84 -18.10
CA SER A 68 -10.89 -6.27 -18.08
C SER A 68 -11.86 -5.41 -18.90
N SER A 69 -11.46 -4.21 -19.30
CA SER A 69 -12.21 -3.34 -20.20
C SER A 69 -12.07 -3.71 -21.68
N HIS A 70 -11.13 -4.58 -22.03
CA HIS A 70 -10.89 -4.99 -23.40
C HIS A 70 -11.82 -6.15 -23.82
N PRO A 71 -12.39 -6.15 -25.04
CA PRO A 71 -13.31 -7.21 -25.48
C PRO A 71 -12.72 -8.62 -25.45
N GLY A 72 -11.43 -8.76 -25.75
CA GLY A 72 -10.73 -10.06 -25.72
C GLY A 72 -10.33 -10.55 -24.33
N PHE A 73 -10.71 -9.85 -23.25
CA PHE A 73 -10.35 -10.25 -21.89
C PHE A 73 -10.99 -11.57 -21.48
N SER A 74 -12.29 -11.76 -21.76
CA SER A 74 -13.00 -13.00 -21.45
C SER A 74 -12.40 -14.20 -22.18
N ASP A 75 -12.18 -14.08 -23.48
CA ASP A 75 -11.57 -15.15 -24.29
C ASP A 75 -10.14 -15.47 -23.80
N ALA A 76 -9.35 -14.46 -23.41
CA ALA A 76 -8.01 -14.66 -22.88
C ALA A 76 -7.97 -15.26 -21.47
N LEU A 77 -9.10 -15.33 -20.78
CA LEU A 77 -9.26 -15.97 -19.48
C LEU A 77 -9.88 -17.38 -19.57
N GLU A 78 -10.17 -17.91 -20.76
CA GLU A 78 -10.82 -19.22 -20.93
C GLU A 78 -10.09 -20.34 -20.14
N ASP A 79 -8.76 -20.29 -20.11
CA ASP A 79 -7.91 -21.23 -19.35
C ASP A 79 -7.44 -20.70 -17.98
N ILE A 80 -7.81 -19.47 -17.59
CA ILE A 80 -7.30 -18.79 -16.40
C ILE A 80 -8.46 -18.24 -15.56
N GLN A 81 -8.75 -18.93 -14.45
CA GLN A 81 -9.72 -18.45 -13.48
C GLN A 81 -9.15 -17.30 -12.63
N VAL A 82 -9.93 -16.24 -12.46
CA VAL A 82 -9.60 -15.17 -11.50
C VAL A 82 -9.90 -15.67 -10.09
N THR A 83 -8.85 -15.91 -9.30
CA THR A 83 -8.95 -16.61 -8.00
C THR A 83 -8.71 -15.70 -6.80
N GLY A 84 -8.17 -14.50 -7.00
CA GLY A 84 -7.87 -13.58 -5.91
C GLY A 84 -7.06 -12.37 -6.35
N ILE A 85 -6.48 -11.69 -5.37
CA ILE A 85 -5.70 -10.46 -5.54
C ILE A 85 -4.30 -10.64 -4.96
N CYS A 86 -3.27 -10.29 -5.71
CA CYS A 86 -1.90 -10.32 -5.19
C CYS A 86 -1.54 -9.00 -4.50
N GLY A 87 -0.36 -8.96 -3.89
CA GLY A 87 0.12 -7.80 -3.15
C GLY A 87 0.08 -6.47 -3.92
N SER A 88 0.53 -6.46 -5.18
CA SER A 88 0.50 -5.25 -6.02
C SER A 88 -0.94 -4.84 -6.32
N GLY A 89 -1.81 -5.83 -6.58
CA GLY A 89 -3.23 -5.63 -6.76
C GLY A 89 -3.90 -4.98 -5.55
N ILE A 90 -3.65 -5.45 -4.32
CA ILE A 90 -4.30 -4.91 -3.12
C ILE A 90 -3.81 -3.49 -2.78
N ILE A 91 -2.53 -3.19 -3.03
CA ILE A 91 -2.01 -1.82 -2.91
C ILE A 91 -2.76 -0.89 -3.87
N GLU A 92 -2.83 -1.24 -5.14
CA GLU A 92 -3.51 -0.41 -6.13
C GLU A 92 -5.00 -0.32 -5.86
N ALA A 93 -5.66 -1.41 -5.45
CA ALA A 93 -7.07 -1.40 -5.11
C ALA A 93 -7.39 -0.40 -3.99
N ILE A 94 -6.67 -0.44 -2.88
CA ILE A 94 -6.91 0.46 -1.74
C ILE A 94 -6.60 1.91 -2.10
N ALA A 95 -5.50 2.13 -2.83
CA ALA A 95 -5.16 3.46 -3.31
C ALA A 95 -6.22 4.01 -4.28
N GLU A 96 -6.77 3.18 -5.17
CA GLU A 96 -7.86 3.56 -6.08
C GLU A 96 -9.18 3.80 -5.34
N LEU A 97 -9.50 3.03 -4.30
CA LEU A 97 -10.66 3.27 -3.42
C LEU A 97 -10.53 4.63 -2.72
N PHE A 98 -9.33 4.99 -2.27
CA PHE A 98 -9.05 6.32 -1.72
C PHE A 98 -9.26 7.41 -2.78
N LEU A 99 -8.56 7.32 -3.91
CA LEU A 99 -8.59 8.34 -4.95
C LEU A 99 -9.97 8.52 -5.61
N SER A 100 -10.81 7.48 -5.64
CA SER A 100 -12.19 7.55 -6.15
C SER A 100 -13.19 8.13 -5.14
N GLY A 101 -12.78 8.39 -3.90
CA GLY A 101 -13.68 8.85 -2.85
C GLY A 101 -14.67 7.78 -2.36
N LEU A 102 -14.35 6.50 -2.60
CA LEU A 102 -15.02 5.34 -2.02
C LEU A 102 -14.52 5.05 -0.59
N MET A 103 -13.36 5.58 -0.22
CA MET A 103 -12.73 5.41 1.08
C MET A 103 -12.27 6.76 1.66
N THR A 104 -12.39 6.95 2.97
CA THR A 104 -11.88 8.15 3.66
C THR A 104 -10.36 8.08 3.86
N ALA A 105 -9.74 9.20 4.24
CA ALA A 105 -8.32 9.25 4.61
C ALA A 105 -8.01 8.36 5.84
N GLU A 106 -8.98 8.08 6.70
CA GLU A 106 -8.83 7.17 7.84
C GLU A 106 -9.02 5.70 7.45
N GLY A 107 -9.16 5.38 6.16
CA GLY A 107 -9.34 4.02 5.67
C GLY A 107 -10.73 3.45 5.92
N VAL A 108 -11.76 4.29 6.01
CA VAL A 108 -13.15 3.83 6.16
C VAL A 108 -13.82 3.74 4.79
N LEU A 109 -14.32 2.55 4.44
CA LEU A 109 -15.14 2.36 3.24
C LEU A 109 -16.50 3.03 3.43
N LEU A 110 -16.91 3.84 2.46
CA LEU A 110 -18.11 4.67 2.52
C LEU A 110 -19.32 3.94 1.92
N ASP A 111 -20.51 4.20 2.48
CA ASP A 111 -21.76 3.83 1.83
C ASP A 111 -21.94 4.64 0.55
N ARG A 112 -21.68 4.00 -0.58
CA ARG A 112 -21.84 4.56 -1.94
C ARG A 112 -22.77 3.72 -2.80
N ARG A 113 -23.62 2.91 -2.18
CA ARG A 113 -24.61 2.04 -2.85
C ARG A 113 -25.61 2.80 -3.72
N SER A 114 -25.84 4.08 -3.42
CA SER A 114 -26.69 4.95 -4.24
C SER A 114 -26.02 5.37 -5.56
N ALA A 115 -24.69 5.22 -5.67
CA ALA A 115 -23.89 5.63 -6.82
C ALA A 115 -23.35 4.45 -7.63
N THR A 116 -23.10 3.30 -6.98
CA THR A 116 -22.61 2.08 -7.62
C THR A 116 -23.13 0.85 -6.87
N ASP A 117 -23.42 -0.21 -7.61
CA ASP A 117 -23.77 -1.53 -7.07
C ASP A 117 -22.52 -2.36 -6.69
N ARG A 118 -21.31 -1.85 -6.95
CA ARG A 118 -20.03 -2.44 -6.55
C ARG A 118 -19.78 -2.36 -5.05
N VAL A 119 -20.42 -1.42 -4.35
CA VAL A 119 -20.36 -1.36 -2.89
C VAL A 119 -21.46 -2.24 -2.32
N VAL A 120 -21.11 -3.16 -1.43
CA VAL A 120 -22.06 -4.08 -0.78
C VAL A 120 -21.98 -3.92 0.74
N ALA A 121 -23.10 -4.15 1.42
CA ALA A 121 -23.13 -4.13 2.88
C ALA A 121 -22.42 -5.37 3.44
N ASP A 122 -21.57 -5.16 4.43
CA ASP A 122 -20.82 -6.21 5.12
C ASP A 122 -20.91 -5.97 6.63
N GLY A 123 -21.93 -6.56 7.25
CA GLY A 123 -22.29 -6.32 8.63
C GLY A 123 -22.58 -4.85 8.93
N ARG A 124 -21.69 -4.21 9.71
CA ARG A 124 -21.75 -2.77 10.05
C ARG A 124 -20.91 -1.88 9.13
N THR A 125 -20.22 -2.49 8.18
CA THR A 125 -19.26 -1.87 7.27
C THR A 125 -19.69 -2.14 5.83
N PHE A 126 -18.80 -1.82 4.89
CA PHE A 126 -19.02 -2.03 3.47
C PHE A 126 -17.80 -2.74 2.87
N SER A 127 -18.04 -3.43 1.78
CA SER A 127 -17.02 -4.09 0.96
C SER A 127 -17.19 -3.63 -0.49
N TYR A 128 -16.10 -3.62 -1.26
CA TYR A 128 -16.12 -3.24 -2.67
C TYR A 128 -15.80 -4.44 -3.56
N VAL A 129 -16.67 -4.72 -4.53
CA VAL A 129 -16.58 -5.85 -5.45
C VAL A 129 -15.66 -5.49 -6.63
N LEU A 130 -14.40 -5.91 -6.58
CA LEU A 130 -13.46 -5.70 -7.69
C LEU A 130 -13.82 -6.55 -8.90
N TYR A 131 -14.13 -7.82 -8.67
CA TYR A 131 -14.45 -8.78 -9.72
C TYR A 131 -15.69 -9.57 -9.33
N ARG A 132 -16.65 -9.69 -10.25
CA ARG A 132 -17.94 -10.35 -9.97
C ARG A 132 -17.90 -11.87 -10.09
N GLY A 133 -16.93 -12.43 -10.81
CA GLY A 133 -16.99 -13.83 -11.24
C GLY A 133 -18.00 -14.02 -12.38
N GLU A 134 -18.00 -15.22 -12.98
CA GLU A 134 -19.02 -15.61 -13.94
C GLU A 134 -20.30 -16.09 -13.24
N SER A 135 -21.45 -15.90 -13.89
CA SER A 135 -22.77 -16.18 -13.31
C SER A 135 -23.09 -17.68 -13.20
N ASP A 136 -22.39 -18.53 -13.97
CA ASP A 136 -22.80 -19.91 -14.24
C ASP A 136 -21.90 -20.99 -13.60
N GLY A 137 -20.84 -20.63 -12.84
CA GLY A 137 -20.07 -21.63 -12.07
C GLY A 137 -18.74 -21.18 -11.45
N GLU A 138 -18.52 -21.63 -10.21
CA GLU A 138 -17.29 -21.69 -9.39
C GLU A 138 -16.49 -20.42 -9.03
N ALA A 139 -16.45 -19.37 -9.86
CA ALA A 139 -15.65 -18.18 -9.54
C ALA A 139 -16.34 -17.29 -8.50
N SER A 140 -15.89 -17.36 -7.26
CA SER A 140 -16.33 -16.45 -6.19
C SER A 140 -15.96 -15.00 -6.53
N PRO A 141 -16.81 -14.01 -6.19
CA PRO A 141 -16.48 -12.62 -6.40
C PRO A 141 -15.23 -12.24 -5.60
N VAL A 142 -14.33 -11.47 -6.21
CA VAL A 142 -13.17 -10.90 -5.50
C VAL A 142 -13.59 -9.57 -4.92
N VAL A 143 -13.63 -9.48 -3.59
CA VAL A 143 -13.99 -8.27 -2.86
C VAL A 143 -12.85 -7.76 -1.99
N VAL A 144 -12.79 -6.43 -1.83
CA VAL A 144 -11.95 -5.75 -0.83
C VAL A 144 -12.83 -5.36 0.34
N THR A 145 -12.54 -5.93 1.50
CA THR A 145 -13.31 -5.69 2.72
C THR A 145 -12.73 -4.54 3.55
N GLN A 146 -13.53 -4.05 4.50
CA GLN A 146 -13.03 -3.09 5.49
C GLN A 146 -11.87 -3.67 6.31
N GLN A 147 -11.84 -4.98 6.57
CA GLN A 147 -10.75 -5.63 7.30
C GLN A 147 -9.46 -5.66 6.48
N ASP A 148 -9.55 -5.92 5.17
CA ASP A 148 -8.40 -5.88 4.26
C ASP A 148 -7.76 -4.50 4.25
N VAL A 149 -8.59 -3.45 4.19
CA VAL A 149 -8.12 -2.06 4.30
C VAL A 149 -7.37 -1.83 5.62
N ARG A 150 -7.87 -2.35 6.74
CA ARG A 150 -7.19 -2.20 8.04
C ARG A 150 -5.87 -2.95 8.11
N ALA A 151 -5.80 -4.16 7.54
CA ALA A 151 -4.56 -4.94 7.50
C ALA A 151 -3.46 -4.18 6.74
N VAL A 152 -3.78 -3.65 5.55
CA VAL A 152 -2.83 -2.85 4.76
C VAL A 152 -2.52 -1.51 5.42
N GLN A 153 -3.49 -0.88 6.08
CA GLN A 153 -3.28 0.38 6.78
C GLN A 153 -2.29 0.25 7.95
N LEU A 154 -2.40 -0.82 8.74
CA LEU A 154 -1.45 -1.12 9.82
C LEU A 154 -0.05 -1.39 9.25
N ALA A 155 0.02 -2.21 8.20
CA ALA A 155 1.28 -2.55 7.54
C ALA A 155 2.00 -1.32 6.98
N LYS A 156 1.28 -0.47 6.24
CA LYS A 156 1.86 0.74 5.64
C LYS A 156 2.25 1.77 6.70
N ALA A 157 1.48 1.89 7.78
CA ALA A 157 1.80 2.81 8.88
C ALA A 157 3.07 2.38 9.62
N ALA A 158 3.26 1.08 9.85
CA ALA A 158 4.48 0.54 10.46
C ALA A 158 5.71 0.86 9.62
N LEU A 159 5.67 0.58 8.31
CA LEU A 159 6.78 0.90 7.41
C LEU A 159 7.07 2.40 7.42
N ARG A 160 6.04 3.21 7.18
CA ARG A 160 6.20 4.65 7.07
C ARG A 160 6.74 5.29 8.35
N ALA A 161 6.27 4.85 9.53
CA ALA A 161 6.79 5.29 10.82
C ALA A 161 8.26 4.92 11.00
N GLY A 162 8.68 3.74 10.54
CA GLY A 162 10.08 3.34 10.55
C GLY A 162 10.94 4.26 9.67
N ILE A 163 10.46 4.64 8.48
CA ILE A 163 11.16 5.56 7.59
C ILE A 163 11.27 6.95 8.23
N ASP A 164 10.15 7.49 8.71
CA ASP A 164 10.10 8.83 9.29
C ASP A 164 10.96 8.91 10.56
N LEU A 165 11.02 7.84 11.37
CA LEU A 165 11.91 7.74 12.51
C LEU A 165 13.39 7.79 12.12
N LEU A 166 13.78 7.06 11.06
CA LEU A 166 15.16 7.14 10.54
C LEU A 166 15.47 8.54 10.02
N VAL A 167 14.52 9.20 9.35
CA VAL A 167 14.67 10.59 8.90
C VAL A 167 14.88 11.53 10.08
N GLU A 168 14.10 11.42 11.16
CA GLU A 168 14.32 12.20 12.39
C GLU A 168 15.71 11.95 12.99
N ARG A 169 16.15 10.68 13.06
CA ARG A 169 17.47 10.30 13.57
C ARG A 169 18.64 10.79 12.71
N ALA A 170 18.41 10.95 11.41
CA ALA A 170 19.35 11.54 10.45
C ALA A 170 19.25 13.09 10.38
N GLY A 171 18.61 13.74 11.34
CA GLY A 171 18.53 15.20 11.43
C GLY A 171 17.41 15.84 10.59
N GLY A 172 16.42 15.05 10.15
CA GLY A 172 15.24 15.52 9.43
C GLY A 172 15.43 15.69 7.92
N VAL A 173 16.55 15.22 7.36
CA VAL A 173 16.82 15.32 5.92
C VAL A 173 15.94 14.33 5.16
N LYS A 174 15.09 14.86 4.28
CA LYS A 174 14.21 14.03 3.45
C LYS A 174 15.00 13.25 2.40
N PRO A 175 14.64 11.98 2.14
CA PRO A 175 15.30 11.18 1.11
C PRO A 175 15.11 11.79 -0.28
N GLN A 176 16.20 11.90 -1.04
CA GLN A 176 16.18 12.36 -2.44
C GLN A 176 15.87 11.23 -3.43
N GLU A 177 16.10 9.99 -3.01
CA GLU A 177 15.88 8.78 -3.78
C GLU A 177 15.35 7.68 -2.87
N ILE A 178 14.45 6.85 -3.39
CA ILE A 178 13.90 5.70 -2.68
C ILE A 178 14.09 4.46 -3.54
N ARG A 179 14.76 3.47 -2.98
CA ARG A 179 14.95 2.16 -3.62
C ARG A 179 14.06 1.14 -2.95
N LEU A 180 13.17 0.51 -3.72
CA LEU A 180 12.28 -0.55 -3.24
C LEU A 180 12.87 -1.91 -3.60
N ALA A 181 13.24 -2.68 -2.58
CA ALA A 181 13.80 -4.02 -2.67
C ALA A 181 12.78 -5.07 -2.21
N GLY A 182 13.16 -6.33 -2.41
CA GLY A 182 12.33 -7.48 -2.07
C GLY A 182 11.50 -7.95 -3.26
N ALA A 183 11.08 -9.22 -3.22
CA ALA A 183 10.24 -9.81 -4.25
C ALA A 183 8.94 -9.00 -4.43
N PHE A 184 8.42 -8.47 -3.33
CA PHE A 184 7.26 -7.61 -3.32
C PHE A 184 7.57 -6.18 -3.78
N GLY A 185 8.56 -5.51 -3.17
CA GLY A 185 8.90 -4.12 -3.48
C GLY A 185 9.23 -3.87 -4.95
N ALA A 186 9.74 -4.88 -5.65
CA ALA A 186 10.03 -4.82 -7.09
C ALA A 186 8.80 -4.69 -7.99
N GLN A 187 7.60 -5.05 -7.50
CA GLN A 187 6.36 -5.05 -8.26
C GLN A 187 5.43 -3.88 -7.92
N ILE A 188 5.81 -3.05 -6.94
CA ILE A 188 5.01 -1.91 -6.51
C ILE A 188 5.22 -0.76 -7.48
N ASP A 189 4.12 -0.22 -8.00
CA ASP A 189 4.16 1.04 -8.74
C ASP A 189 4.43 2.22 -7.76
N PRO A 190 5.49 3.02 -7.99
CA PRO A 190 5.85 4.13 -7.12
C PRO A 190 4.73 5.12 -6.79
N LYS A 191 3.87 5.41 -7.77
CA LYS A 191 2.76 6.34 -7.61
C LYS A 191 1.80 5.80 -6.57
N TYR A 192 1.44 4.51 -6.65
CA TYR A 192 0.52 3.89 -5.71
C TYR A 192 1.16 3.68 -4.33
N ALA A 193 2.46 3.42 -4.25
CA ALA A 193 3.19 3.42 -2.98
C ALA A 193 3.06 4.78 -2.25
N MET A 194 3.19 5.89 -2.99
CA MET A 194 3.04 7.25 -2.44
C MET A 194 1.58 7.59 -2.09
N VAL A 195 0.60 7.22 -2.94
CA VAL A 195 -0.83 7.41 -2.64
C VAL A 195 -1.23 6.68 -1.36
N LEU A 196 -0.77 5.45 -1.19
CA LEU A 196 -1.03 4.67 0.01
C LEU A 196 -0.34 5.29 1.25
N GLY A 197 0.72 6.06 1.03
CA GLY A 197 1.58 6.60 2.08
C GLY A 197 2.62 5.62 2.60
N LEU A 198 2.93 4.58 1.82
CA LEU A 198 3.92 3.57 2.15
C LEU A 198 5.33 4.16 2.28
N ILE A 199 5.61 5.16 1.44
CA ILE A 199 6.88 5.88 1.36
C ILE A 199 6.64 7.39 1.45
N PRO A 200 7.64 8.18 1.89
CA PRO A 200 7.55 9.63 1.88
C PRO A 200 7.47 10.19 0.46
N ASP A 201 7.02 11.45 0.37
CA ASP A 201 6.91 12.16 -0.89
C ASP A 201 8.29 12.35 -1.53
N CYS A 202 8.41 11.93 -2.78
CA CYS A 202 9.65 11.94 -3.57
C CYS A 202 9.27 12.12 -5.04
N PRO A 203 10.11 12.72 -5.89
CA PRO A 203 9.89 12.66 -7.34
C PRO A 203 9.73 11.21 -7.80
N LEU A 204 8.69 10.92 -8.58
CA LEU A 204 8.35 9.53 -8.95
C LEU A 204 9.46 8.82 -9.72
N ASP A 205 10.23 9.55 -10.51
CA ASP A 205 11.40 9.07 -11.25
C ASP A 205 12.61 8.74 -10.35
N LYS A 206 12.56 9.14 -9.07
CA LYS A 206 13.55 8.83 -8.03
C LYS A 206 13.12 7.69 -7.11
N VAL A 207 12.00 7.04 -7.42
CA VAL A 207 11.55 5.83 -6.72
C VAL A 207 11.75 4.64 -7.65
N THR A 208 12.78 3.84 -7.39
CA THR A 208 13.20 2.77 -8.30
C THR A 208 13.11 1.39 -7.65
N PRO A 209 12.54 0.39 -8.33
CA PRO A 209 12.64 -1.00 -7.89
C PRO A 209 14.07 -1.52 -8.11
N VAL A 210 14.61 -2.24 -7.14
CA VAL A 210 15.96 -2.84 -7.22
C VAL A 210 15.96 -4.37 -7.19
N GLY A 211 14.77 -4.99 -7.13
CA GLY A 211 14.63 -6.44 -7.17
C GLY A 211 15.12 -7.13 -5.89
N ASN A 212 15.62 -8.36 -6.05
CA ASN A 212 16.23 -9.13 -4.97
C ASN A 212 17.65 -8.61 -4.67
N ALA A 213 17.73 -7.52 -3.89
CA ALA A 213 18.98 -6.89 -3.49
C ALA A 213 19.86 -7.83 -2.65
N ALA A 214 19.25 -8.63 -1.75
CA ALA A 214 19.97 -9.61 -0.94
C ALA A 214 20.66 -10.68 -1.79
N GLY A 215 19.94 -11.27 -2.75
CA GLY A 215 20.50 -12.27 -3.67
C GLY A 215 21.60 -11.69 -4.56
N SER A 216 21.40 -10.47 -5.09
CA SER A 216 22.40 -9.77 -5.88
C SER A 216 23.66 -9.45 -5.06
N GLY A 217 23.48 -9.01 -3.81
CA GLY A 217 24.56 -8.79 -2.86
C GLY A 217 25.33 -10.06 -2.52
N ALA A 218 24.65 -11.19 -2.33
CA ALA A 218 25.30 -12.46 -2.06
C ALA A 218 26.21 -12.92 -3.22
N VAL A 219 25.77 -12.77 -4.47
CA VAL A 219 26.57 -13.08 -5.66
C VAL A 219 27.80 -12.16 -5.74
N ARG A 220 27.60 -10.86 -5.52
CA ARG A 220 28.65 -9.84 -5.49
C ARG A 220 29.75 -10.17 -4.48
N LEU A 221 29.36 -10.48 -3.24
CA LEU A 221 30.28 -10.90 -2.20
C LEU A 221 30.94 -12.23 -2.55
N LEU A 222 30.23 -13.20 -3.12
CA LEU A 222 30.83 -14.48 -3.53
C LEU A 222 31.95 -14.29 -4.57
N LEU A 223 31.79 -13.35 -5.50
CA LEU A 223 32.70 -13.15 -6.63
C LEU A 223 33.81 -12.12 -6.37
N SER A 224 33.67 -11.24 -5.38
CA SER A 224 34.62 -10.15 -5.13
C SER A 224 35.06 -10.08 -3.67
N GLN A 225 36.34 -10.38 -3.41
CA GLN A 225 36.94 -10.17 -2.10
C GLN A 225 36.99 -8.68 -1.71
N ALA A 226 37.31 -7.80 -2.66
CA ALA A 226 37.35 -6.35 -2.40
C ALA A 226 35.99 -5.81 -1.92
N GLU A 227 34.88 -6.31 -2.47
CA GLU A 227 33.56 -5.91 -2.01
C GLU A 227 33.22 -6.45 -0.60
N ARG A 228 33.75 -7.62 -0.22
CA ARG A 228 33.65 -8.11 1.16
C ARG A 228 34.38 -7.20 2.13
N GLU A 229 35.61 -6.82 1.81
CA GLU A 229 36.43 -5.93 2.64
C GLU A 229 35.75 -4.56 2.82
N ILE A 230 35.15 -4.02 1.77
CA ILE A 230 34.32 -2.81 1.86
C ILE A 230 33.14 -3.03 2.82
N LEU A 231 32.37 -4.11 2.63
CA LEU A 231 31.20 -4.38 3.47
C LEU A 231 31.57 -4.56 4.95
N GLU A 232 32.66 -5.29 5.24
CA GLU A 232 33.19 -5.48 6.60
C GLU A 232 33.57 -4.15 7.27
N SER A 233 34.03 -3.16 6.49
CA SER A 233 34.32 -1.82 7.00
C SER A 233 33.05 -0.97 7.22
N VAL A 234 31.99 -1.18 6.43
CA VAL A 234 30.76 -0.38 6.46
C VAL A 234 29.79 -0.85 7.54
N VAL A 235 29.58 -2.17 7.70
CA VAL A 235 28.59 -2.71 8.65
C VAL A 235 28.76 -2.18 10.08
N PRO A 236 29.98 -2.08 10.66
CA PRO A 236 30.17 -1.54 12.00
C PRO A 236 29.77 -0.06 12.17
N GLN A 237 29.66 0.69 11.07
CA GLN A 237 29.30 2.10 11.08
C GLN A 237 27.79 2.32 10.99
N VAL A 238 27.01 1.27 10.73
CA VAL A 238 25.55 1.37 10.63
C VAL A 238 24.94 1.59 12.01
N VAL A 239 24.22 2.70 12.16
CA VAL A 239 23.47 3.02 13.37
C VAL A 239 22.14 2.28 13.33
N LYS A 240 22.02 1.23 14.15
CA LYS A 240 20.76 0.50 14.33
C LYS A 240 19.80 1.30 15.21
N VAL A 241 18.59 1.53 14.71
CA VAL A 241 17.47 2.14 15.43
C VAL A 241 16.43 1.07 15.75
N GLU A 242 16.16 0.85 17.03
CA GLU A 242 15.23 -0.17 17.50
C GLU A 242 13.83 0.40 17.69
N THR A 243 13.00 0.28 16.66
CA THR A 243 11.61 0.81 16.61
C THR A 243 10.77 0.51 17.85
N ALA A 244 10.96 -0.66 18.47
CA ALA A 244 10.19 -1.11 19.63
C ALA A 244 10.43 -0.31 20.93
N VAL A 245 11.58 0.35 21.08
CA VAL A 245 11.94 1.13 22.28
C VAL A 245 11.93 2.64 22.02
N GLU A 246 11.59 3.05 20.80
CA GLU A 246 11.61 4.43 20.36
C GLU A 246 10.28 5.11 20.67
N GLU A 247 10.29 6.06 21.62
CA GLU A 247 9.08 6.75 22.09
C GLU A 247 8.30 7.41 20.95
N ARG A 248 9.02 7.95 19.95
CA ARG A 248 8.44 8.61 18.77
C ARG A 248 7.73 7.66 17.82
N PHE A 249 8.04 6.37 17.83
CA PHE A 249 7.53 5.42 16.84
C PHE A 249 6.00 5.33 16.87
N GLN A 250 5.39 5.31 18.06
CA GLN A 250 3.94 5.23 18.19
C GLN A 250 3.24 6.48 17.64
N GLU A 251 3.80 7.67 17.87
CA GLU A 251 3.25 8.93 17.36
C GLU A 251 3.32 8.96 15.83
N LEU A 252 4.50 8.65 15.26
CA LEU A 252 4.71 8.56 13.82
C LEU A 252 3.79 7.51 13.17
N PHE A 253 3.59 6.37 13.85
CA PHE A 253 2.66 5.33 13.40
C PHE A 253 1.23 5.85 13.30
N VAL A 254 0.75 6.56 14.32
CA VAL A 254 -0.62 7.13 14.31
C VAL A 254 -0.79 8.15 13.19
N GLU A 255 0.20 9.01 12.95
CA GLU A 255 0.17 9.97 11.84
C GLU A 255 0.17 9.25 10.48
N ALA A 256 0.94 8.17 10.37
CA ALA A 256 1.06 7.35 9.18
C ALA A 256 -0.16 6.45 8.92
N MET A 257 -1.13 6.35 9.83
CA MET A 257 -2.37 5.59 9.58
C MET A 257 -3.25 6.25 8.50
N SER A 258 -3.23 7.58 8.37
CA SER A 258 -4.07 8.27 7.38
C SER A 258 -3.52 8.12 5.97
N PHE A 259 -4.35 8.13 4.93
CA PHE A 259 -3.94 8.05 3.52
C PHE A 259 -3.88 9.47 2.89
N PRO A 260 -2.74 9.89 2.30
CA PRO A 260 -1.43 9.23 2.37
C PRO A 260 -0.75 9.39 3.74
N HIS A 261 -1.00 10.50 4.46
CA HIS A 261 -0.46 10.78 5.79
C HIS A 261 -1.31 11.86 6.49
N ALA A 262 -1.34 11.90 7.83
CA ALA A 262 -2.16 12.88 8.56
C ALA A 262 -1.59 14.32 8.50
N ALA A 263 -0.26 14.44 8.48
CA ALA A 263 0.45 15.71 8.63
C ALA A 263 1.51 16.00 7.54
N ALA A 264 1.86 15.01 6.71
CA ALA A 264 2.97 15.18 5.78
C ALA A 264 2.50 15.81 4.46
N ASN A 265 3.19 16.86 4.02
CA ASN A 265 2.96 17.47 2.71
C ASN A 265 3.40 16.52 1.58
N THR A 266 2.64 16.48 0.49
CA THR A 266 2.91 15.61 -0.66
C THR A 266 2.89 16.35 -2.01
N PRO A 267 3.74 17.37 -2.21
CA PRO A 267 3.72 18.17 -3.43
C PRO A 267 4.02 17.36 -4.70
N ASN A 268 4.94 16.40 -4.66
CA ASN A 268 5.24 15.57 -5.84
C ASN A 268 4.04 14.67 -6.19
N LEU A 269 3.40 14.10 -5.17
CA LEU A 269 2.18 13.31 -5.35
C LEU A 269 1.04 14.15 -5.94
N GLU A 270 0.80 15.35 -5.42
CA GLU A 270 -0.27 16.24 -5.89
C GLU A 270 -0.10 16.67 -7.35
N MET A 271 1.14 16.73 -7.84
CA MET A 271 1.42 16.94 -9.27
C MET A 271 1.08 15.71 -10.11
N ALA A 272 1.20 14.51 -9.56
CA ALA A 272 1.00 13.25 -10.27
C ALA A 272 -0.45 12.75 -10.23
N VAL A 273 -1.19 13.05 -9.16
CA VAL A 273 -2.57 12.59 -8.96
C VAL A 273 -3.45 13.67 -8.35
N LYS A 274 -4.72 13.68 -8.74
CA LYS A 274 -5.73 14.50 -8.09
C LYS A 274 -6.21 13.80 -6.81
N LEU A 275 -5.78 14.29 -5.65
CA LEU A 275 -6.25 13.79 -4.37
C LEU A 275 -7.73 14.16 -4.11
N PRO A 276 -8.49 13.34 -3.36
CA PRO A 276 -9.87 13.65 -3.02
C PRO A 276 -9.97 14.91 -2.15
N SER A 277 -11.02 15.72 -2.37
CA SER A 277 -11.33 16.85 -1.49
C SER A 277 -11.92 16.35 -0.17
N LEU A 278 -11.30 16.69 0.96
CA LEU A 278 -11.76 16.33 2.30
C LEU A 278 -12.75 17.37 2.88
N PRO A 279 -13.68 16.98 3.77
CA PRO A 279 -13.94 15.62 4.22
C PRO A 279 -14.87 14.84 3.27
N LEU A 280 -14.51 13.59 2.99
CA LEU A 280 -15.40 12.65 2.31
C LEU A 280 -16.41 12.09 3.32
N ALA A 281 -17.69 12.02 2.94
CA ALA A 281 -18.76 11.52 3.80
C ALA A 281 -19.65 10.51 3.04
N SER A 282 -20.30 9.61 3.79
CA SER A 282 -21.29 8.69 3.23
C SER A 282 -22.53 9.44 2.75
N THR A 283 -23.16 8.97 1.67
CA THR A 283 -24.34 9.64 1.09
C THR A 283 -25.58 9.54 1.99
N THR A 284 -25.57 8.63 2.96
CA THR A 284 -26.71 8.33 3.85
C THR A 284 -26.54 8.84 5.27
N ALA A 285 -25.54 9.67 5.57
CA ALA A 285 -25.34 10.25 6.90
C ALA A 285 -26.50 11.21 7.29
N LYS A 286 -27.60 10.67 7.81
CA LYS A 286 -28.62 11.48 8.50
C LYS A 286 -27.92 12.26 9.62
N PRO A 287 -28.18 13.57 9.76
CA PRO A 287 -27.51 14.36 10.78
C PRO A 287 -27.83 13.78 12.16
N ARG A 288 -26.79 13.38 12.89
CA ARG A 288 -26.90 13.01 14.31
C ARG A 288 -27.52 14.20 15.05
N ARG A 289 -28.80 14.09 15.42
CA ARG A 289 -29.48 15.04 16.31
C ARG A 289 -28.62 15.21 17.56
N ARG A 290 -28.00 16.40 17.71
CA ARG A 290 -27.35 16.82 18.97
C ARG A 290 -28.36 16.64 20.10
N ARG A 291 -28.14 15.67 20.98
CA ARG A 291 -28.87 15.56 22.25
C ARG A 291 -28.53 16.81 23.07
N ARG A 292 -29.50 17.71 23.23
CA ARG A 292 -29.40 18.82 24.21
C ARG A 292 -29.25 18.20 25.61
N PRO A 293 -28.35 18.71 26.46
CA PRO A 293 -28.29 18.27 27.85
C PRO A 293 -29.57 18.73 28.56
N ALA A 294 -30.16 17.82 29.34
CA ALA A 294 -31.30 18.12 30.19
C ALA A 294 -30.90 19.19 31.22
N ARG A 295 -31.68 20.25 31.31
CA ARG A 295 -31.61 21.24 32.39
C ARG A 295 -31.97 20.51 33.68
N LYS A 296 -31.06 20.51 34.67
CA LYS A 296 -31.41 20.17 36.05
C LYS A 296 -32.08 21.41 36.65
N GLU A 297 -33.32 21.23 37.10
CA GLU A 297 -33.92 22.03 38.19
C GLU A 297 -33.59 21.36 39.52
#